data_AF-A0A2R8ARA2-F1
#
_entry.id   AF-A0A2R8ARA2-F1
#
_cell.length_a   1.000
_cell.length_b   1.000
_cell.length_c   1.000
_cell.angle_alpha   90.00
_cell.angle_beta   90.00
_cell.angle_gamma   90.00
#
_symmetry.space_group_name_H-M   'P 1'
#
loop_
_entity.id
_entity.type
_entity.pdbx_description
1 polymer ?
#
loop_
_entity_poly.entity_id
_entity_poly.type
_entity_poly.pdbx_seq_one_letter_code
_entity_poly.pdbx_strand_id
1 'polypeptide(L)' 'MDYSKSGGVKQRRNTPRHSEHNQRGSEKTPYGAKNPKAELLARMKAAAKDKADKK' A
#
# COMPACT_ATOMS: atom_id res chain seq x y z
N MET A 1 32.73 -1.90 37.59
CA MET A 1 31.87 -1.97 36.38
C MET A 1 32.78 -2.28 35.20
N ASP A 2 32.58 -3.41 34.54
CA ASP A 2 33.46 -3.88 33.46
C ASP A 2 32.93 -3.39 32.10
N TYR A 3 33.38 -2.21 31.68
CA TYR A 3 32.92 -1.52 30.45
C TYR A 3 33.25 -2.28 29.16
N SER A 4 34.09 -3.32 29.23
CA SER A 4 34.38 -4.21 28.11
C SER A 4 33.16 -5.05 27.69
N LYS A 5 32.18 -5.24 28.58
CA LYS A 5 30.95 -6.03 28.33
C LYS A 5 29.77 -5.19 27.86
N SER A 6 29.87 -3.86 27.90
CA SER A 6 28.87 -2.99 27.26
C SER A 6 29.16 -2.91 25.77
N GLY A 7 28.78 -3.96 25.04
CA GLY A 7 28.89 -3.99 23.58
C GLY A 7 28.24 -2.75 22.94
N GLY A 8 28.85 -2.25 21.86
CA GLY A 8 28.41 -1.03 21.17
C GLY A 8 27.00 -1.13 20.60
N VAL A 9 26.36 0.03 20.42
CA VAL A 9 25.00 0.12 19.87
C VAL A 9 24.99 -0.41 18.44
N LYS A 10 24.18 -1.43 18.17
CA LYS A 10 24.01 -1.97 16.81
C LYS A 10 23.39 -0.91 15.91
N GLN A 11 24.12 -0.54 14.86
CA GLN A 11 23.60 0.28 13.78
C GLN A 11 22.34 -0.37 13.23
N ARG A 12 21.22 0.35 13.27
CA ARG A 12 20.00 -0.11 12.62
C ARG A 12 20.26 -0.06 11.12
N ARG A 13 19.96 -1.18 10.43
CA ARG A 13 19.94 -1.22 8.96
C ARG A 13 18.90 -0.22 8.45
N ASN A 14 18.97 0.11 7.16
CA ASN A 14 18.26 1.19 6.44
C ASN A 14 16.71 1.09 6.46
N THR A 15 16.14 0.81 7.63
CA THR A 15 14.74 0.62 7.92
C THR A 15 14.26 1.88 8.64
N PRO A 16 13.23 2.57 8.10
CA PRO A 16 12.65 3.72 8.75
C PRO A 16 12.24 3.41 10.19
N ARG A 17 12.44 4.37 11.10
CA ARG A 17 12.07 4.19 12.52
C ARG A 17 10.56 4.11 12.70
N HIS A 18 9.81 4.71 11.79
CA HIS A 18 8.36 4.87 11.82
C HIS A 18 7.81 4.63 10.40
N SER A 19 6.60 4.07 10.32
CA SER A 19 5.86 3.97 9.06
C SER A 19 5.07 5.26 8.86
N GLU A 20 5.23 5.90 7.71
CA GLU A 20 4.51 7.13 7.38
C GLU A 20 3.05 6.83 7.04
N HIS A 21 2.13 7.72 7.41
CA HIS A 21 0.69 7.58 7.14
C HIS A 21 0.33 7.64 5.65
N ASN A 22 1.27 8.06 4.80
CA ASN A 22 1.16 8.12 3.34
C ASN A 22 1.89 6.93 2.65
N GLN A 23 2.48 6.00 3.42
CA GLN A 23 3.30 4.92 2.87
C GLN A 23 2.46 4.00 1.98
N ARG A 24 2.78 4.00 0.69
CA ARG A 24 2.08 3.24 -0.35
C ARG A 24 2.00 1.75 0.01
N GLY A 25 0.78 1.22 0.09
CA GLY A 25 0.53 -0.19 0.43
C GLY A 25 0.31 -0.46 1.93
N SER A 26 0.32 0.56 2.78
CA SER A 26 -0.18 0.43 4.15
C SER A 26 -1.71 0.53 4.17
N GLU A 27 -2.34 -0.20 5.10
CA GLU A 27 -3.81 -0.25 5.26
C GLU A 27 -4.43 1.12 5.56
N LYS A 28 -3.64 2.05 6.09
CA LYS A 28 -4.08 3.38 6.53
C LYS A 28 -3.98 4.44 5.44
N THR A 29 -3.52 4.08 4.23
CA THR A 29 -3.36 5.04 3.14
C THR A 29 -4.55 5.10 2.18
N PRO A 30 -5.05 6.30 1.84
CA PRO A 30 -5.97 6.46 0.71
C PRO A 30 -5.24 6.27 -0.64
N TYR A 31 -3.92 6.44 -0.66
CA TYR A 31 -3.08 6.35 -1.84
C TYR A 31 -2.51 4.94 -2.00
N GLY A 32 -3.26 4.06 -2.66
CA GLY A 32 -2.77 2.69 -2.89
C GLY A 32 -3.85 1.66 -3.18
N ALA A 33 -5.10 1.97 -2.82
CA ALA A 33 -6.27 1.21 -3.24
C ALA A 33 -6.46 1.35 -4.75
N LYS A 34 -5.79 0.49 -5.52
CA LYS A 34 -6.27 0.20 -6.87
C LYS A 34 -7.62 -0.48 -6.68
N ASN A 35 -8.70 0.11 -7.19
CA ASN A 35 -9.96 -0.63 -7.32
C ASN A 35 -9.61 -1.99 -7.92
N PRO A 36 -10.08 -3.11 -7.33
CA PRO A 36 -9.75 -4.43 -7.84
C PRO A 36 -10.09 -4.45 -9.33
N LYS A 37 -9.19 -4.99 -10.16
CA LYS A 37 -9.36 -5.02 -11.63
C LYS A 37 -10.73 -5.58 -12.03
N ALA A 38 -11.29 -6.47 -11.21
CA ALA A 38 -12.63 -7.01 -11.33
C ALA A 38 -13.73 -5.91 -11.37
N GLU A 39 -13.68 -4.91 -10.50
CA GLU A 39 -14.65 -3.81 -10.48
C GLU A 39 -14.56 -2.93 -11.73
N LEU A 40 -13.34 -2.67 -12.22
CA LEU A 40 -13.16 -1.92 -13.47
C LEU A 40 -13.78 -2.67 -14.66
N LEU A 41 -13.51 -3.97 -14.76
CA LEU A 41 -14.07 -4.82 -15.81
C LEU A 41 -15.60 -4.90 -15.71
N ALA A 42 -16.17 -4.97 -14.50
CA ALA A 42 -17.61 -4.95 -14.29
C ALA A 42 -18.24 -3.64 -14.81
N ARG A 43 -17.64 -2.48 -14.51
CA ARG A 43 -18.10 -1.18 -15.02
C ARG A 43 -18.03 -1.09 -16.54
N MET A 44 -16.95 -1.58 -17.16
CA MET A 44 -16.83 -1.59 -18.63
C MET A 44 -17.89 -2.47 -19.29
N LYS A 45 -18.16 -3.65 -18.72
CA LYS A 45 -19.20 -4.56 -19.23
C LYS A 45 -20.60 -3.97 -19.09
N ALA A 46 -20.90 -3.32 -17.96
CA ALA A 46 -22.18 -2.64 -17.75
C ALA A 46 -22.38 -1.51 -18.77
N ALA A 47 -21.39 -0.64 -18.92
CA ALA A 47 -21.44 0.45 -19.89
C ALA A 47 -21.57 -0.03 -21.35
N ALA A 48 -21.00 -1.19 -21.69
CA ALA A 48 -21.16 -1.79 -23.01
C ALA A 48 -22.58 -2.32 -23.25
N LYS A 49 -23.22 -2.92 -22.23
CA LYS A 49 -24.62 -3.36 -22.30
C LYS A 49 -25.57 -2.17 -22.45
N ASP A 50 -25.42 -1.14 -21.61
CA ASP A 50 -26.25 0.07 -21.68
C ASP A 50 -26.20 0.75 -23.06
N LYS A 51 -25.05 0.67 -23.76
CA LYS A 51 -24.89 1.19 -25.11
C LYS A 51 -25.51 0.30 -26.18
N ALA A 52 -25.52 -1.02 -25.96
CA ALA A 52 -26.16 -1.97 -26.86
C ALA A 52 -27.69 -1.91 -26.73
N ASP A 53 -28.21 -1.75 -25.51
CA ASP A 53 -29.65 -1.67 -25.22
C ASP A 53 -30.26 -0.31 -25.64
N LYS A 54 -29.45 0.75 -25.73
CA LYS A 54 -29.86 2.07 -26.24
C LYS A 54 -29.72 2.23 -27.76
N LYS A 55 -29.26 1.19 -28.47
CA LYS A 55 -29.17 1.18 -29.93
C LYS A 55 -30.38 0.48 -30.51
#